data_AF-A0A7S0CFK3-F1
#
_entry.id   AF-A0A7S0CFK3-F1
#
_cell.length_a   1.000
_cell.length_b   1.000
_cell.length_c   1.000
_cell.angle_alpha   90.00
_cell.angle_beta   90.00
_cell.angle_gamma   90.00
#
_symmetry.space_group_name_H-M   'P 1'
#
loop_
_entity.id
_entity.type
_entity.pdbx_description
1 polymer ?
#
loop_
_entity_poly.entity_id
_entity_poly.type
_entity_poly.pdbx_seq_one_letter_code
_entity_poly.pdbx_strand_id
1 'polypeptide(L)'
;VPQKFPPNPSLGQWVKTQRQNNKKRLKNNSSSRMINDQIVLLNKVGFEWKCSHQSWEASYEALVNFVKEFGHARVPKKFPSNLSLGIWVATQRQNYKWYLKDDSSSSMT
;
A
#
# COMPACT_ATOMS: atom_id res chain seq x y z
N VAL A 1 -6.93 -8.06 -7.48
CA VAL A 1 -6.25 -9.33 -7.09
C VAL A 1 -5.09 -9.03 -6.13
N PRO A 2 -5.14 -9.55 -4.88
CA PRO A 2 -4.05 -9.46 -3.92
C PRO A 2 -2.82 -10.29 -4.33
N GLN A 3 -1.63 -9.91 -3.86
CA GLN A 3 -0.40 -10.67 -4.16
C GLN A 3 -0.47 -12.11 -3.66
N LYS A 4 -1.03 -12.32 -2.47
CA LYS A 4 -1.39 -13.64 -1.95
C LYS A 4 -2.85 -13.85 -2.28
N PHE A 5 -3.13 -14.45 -3.44
CA PHE A 5 -4.50 -14.81 -3.82
C PHE A 5 -4.69 -16.31 -3.56
N PRO A 6 -5.27 -16.72 -2.41
CA PRO A 6 -5.34 -18.13 -2.02
C PRO A 6 -6.01 -19.06 -3.04
N PRO A 7 -7.09 -18.63 -3.74
CA PRO A 7 -7.72 -19.47 -4.76
C PRO A 7 -6.82 -19.76 -5.97
N ASN A 8 -5.89 -18.87 -6.30
CA ASN A 8 -4.93 -19.07 -7.39
C ASN A 8 -3.64 -18.27 -7.13
N PRO A 9 -2.66 -18.86 -6.43
CA PRO A 9 -1.39 -18.19 -6.11
C PRO A 9 -0.62 -17.76 -7.36
N SER A 10 -0.67 -18.55 -8.43
CA SER A 10 -0.02 -18.25 -9.71
C SER A 10 -0.57 -16.99 -10.36
N LEU A 11 -1.88 -16.75 -10.25
CA LEU A 11 -2.52 -15.53 -10.72
C LEU A 11 -2.05 -14.31 -9.92
N GLY A 12 -1.98 -14.40 -8.60
CA GLY A 12 -1.47 -13.31 -7.75
C GLY A 12 -0.03 -12.91 -8.11
N GLN A 13 0.82 -13.90 -8.38
CA GLN A 13 2.19 -13.68 -8.82
C GLN A 13 2.26 -13.10 -10.25
N TRP A 14 1.42 -13.57 -11.16
CA TRP A 14 1.33 -13.01 -12.52
C TRP A 14 0.90 -11.55 -12.51
N VAL A 15 -0.13 -11.19 -11.74
CA VAL A 15 -0.59 -9.80 -11.56
C VAL A 15 0.52 -8.91 -11.02
N LYS A 16 1.31 -9.39 -10.06
CA LYS A 16 2.49 -8.67 -9.55
C LYS A 16 3.50 -8.37 -10.65
N THR A 17 3.82 -9.37 -11.47
CA THR A 17 4.75 -9.22 -12.60
C THR A 17 4.26 -8.17 -13.59
N GLN A 18 2.96 -8.20 -13.96
CA GLN A 18 2.36 -7.20 -14.85
C GLN A 18 2.49 -5.78 -14.30
N ARG A 19 2.18 -5.58 -13.01
CA ARG A 19 2.32 -4.27 -12.35
C ARG A 19 3.77 -3.77 -12.30
N GLN A 20 4.73 -4.67 -12.03
CA GLN A 20 6.15 -4.33 -12.00
C GLN A 20 6.69 -3.95 -13.39
N ASN A 21 6.30 -4.69 -14.43
CA ASN A 21 6.70 -4.40 -15.80
C ASN A 21 6.14 -3.05 -16.26
N ASN A 22 4.87 -2.75 -15.97
CA ASN A 22 4.29 -1.44 -16.28
C ASN A 22 4.97 -0.30 -15.50
N LYS A 23 5.36 -0.51 -14.23
CA LYS A 23 6.12 0.50 -13.46
C LYS A 23 7.51 0.77 -14.06
N LYS A 24 8.23 -0.27 -14.48
CA LYS A 24 9.53 -0.13 -15.16
C LYS A 24 9.38 0.58 -16.51
N ARG A 25 8.34 0.24 -17.27
CA ARG A 25 7.97 0.88 -18.53
C ARG A 25 7.80 2.40 -18.39
N LEU A 26 6.99 2.83 -17.41
CA LEU A 26 6.74 4.24 -17.13
C LEU A 26 8.01 5.00 -16.71
N LYS A 27 8.96 4.32 -16.06
CA LYS A 27 10.25 4.92 -15.65
C LYS A 27 11.25 5.04 -16.81
N ASN A 28 11.31 4.04 -17.67
CA ASN A 28 12.32 3.96 -18.73
C ASN A 28 11.83 4.53 -20.08
N ASN A 29 10.61 5.09 -20.13
CA ASN A 29 9.93 5.56 -21.36
C ASN A 29 9.98 4.55 -22.53
N SER A 30 10.09 3.26 -22.22
CA SER A 30 10.27 2.20 -23.22
C SER A 30 8.91 1.64 -23.60
N SER A 31 8.43 1.91 -24.81
CA SER A 31 7.11 1.48 -25.28
C SER A 31 7.27 0.42 -26.38
N SER A 32 7.44 -0.85 -26.02
CA SER A 32 7.34 -1.90 -27.04
C SER A 32 5.87 -2.09 -27.45
N ARG A 33 5.62 -2.21 -28.75
CA ARG A 33 4.27 -2.29 -29.34
C ARG A 33 3.43 -3.44 -28.75
N MET A 34 4.06 -4.59 -28.50
CA MET A 34 3.44 -5.78 -27.92
C MET A 34 2.91 -5.55 -26.49
N ILE A 35 3.47 -4.60 -25.75
CA ILE A 35 3.02 -4.24 -24.39
C ILE A 35 1.78 -3.34 -24.43
N ASN A 36 1.60 -2.54 -25.50
CA ASN A 36 0.45 -1.64 -25.60
C ASN A 36 -0.86 -2.43 -25.77
N ASP A 37 -0.87 -3.47 -26.61
CA ASP A 37 -2.07 -4.29 -26.84
C ASP A 37 -2.49 -5.06 -25.57
N GLN A 38 -1.51 -5.58 -24.83
CA GLN A 38 -1.76 -6.23 -23.53
C GLN A 38 -2.34 -5.24 -22.50
N ILE A 39 -1.83 -4.01 -22.45
CA ILE A 39 -2.35 -2.96 -21.57
C ILE A 39 -3.79 -2.59 -21.94
N VAL A 40 -4.10 -2.47 -23.23
CA VAL A 40 -5.47 -2.17 -23.70
C VAL A 40 -6.45 -3.27 -23.26
N LEU A 41 -6.08 -4.54 -23.43
CA LEU A 41 -6.91 -5.67 -23.00
C LEU A 41 -7.11 -5.68 -21.49
N LEU A 42 -6.05 -5.41 -20.72
CA LEU A 42 -6.13 -5.34 -19.26
C LEU A 42 -6.99 -4.15 -18.80
N ASN A 43 -6.89 -2.98 -19.44
CA ASN A 43 -7.74 -1.84 -19.13
C ASN A 43 -9.21 -2.12 -19.43
N LYS A 44 -9.52 -2.84 -20.53
CA LYS A 44 -10.91 -3.22 -20.89
C LYS A 44 -11.58 -4.08 -19.83
N VAL A 45 -10.83 -4.91 -19.11
CA VAL A 45 -11.36 -5.73 -18.00
C VAL A 45 -11.29 -5.02 -16.65
N GLY A 46 -11.01 -3.73 -16.62
CA GLY A 46 -10.92 -2.94 -15.38
C GLY A 46 -9.70 -3.30 -14.53
N PHE A 47 -8.61 -3.77 -15.13
CA PHE A 47 -7.42 -4.19 -14.39
C PHE A 47 -6.79 -3.03 -13.61
N GLU A 48 -6.79 -3.15 -12.29
CA GLU A 48 -6.20 -2.14 -11.42
C GLU A 48 -4.66 -2.28 -11.36
N TRP A 49 -3.97 -1.38 -12.05
CA TRP A 49 -2.50 -1.34 -12.11
C TRP A 49 -1.84 -0.94 -10.81
N LYS A 50 -2.50 -0.08 -10.04
CA LYS A 50 -2.05 0.26 -8.69
C LYS A 50 -2.56 -0.84 -7.78
N CYS A 51 -1.65 -1.51 -7.08
CA CYS A 51 -2.08 -2.26 -5.91
C CYS A 51 -2.54 -1.18 -4.94
N SER A 52 -3.84 -1.09 -4.64
CA SER A 52 -4.30 -0.20 -3.58
C SER A 52 -3.59 -0.65 -2.30
N HIS A 53 -2.49 0.02 -1.95
CA HIS A 53 -2.12 0.12 -0.56
C HIS A 53 -3.38 0.63 0.14
N GLN A 54 -3.74 0.01 1.26
CA GLN A 54 -4.85 0.49 2.08
C GLN A 54 -4.75 2.00 2.16
N SER A 55 -5.76 2.71 1.66
CA SER A 55 -5.68 4.16 1.55
C SER A 55 -5.51 4.75 2.95
N TRP A 56 -5.06 5.99 3.03
CA TRP A 56 -4.92 6.66 4.32
C TRP A 56 -6.28 6.68 5.04
N GLU A 57 -7.35 6.94 4.31
CA GLU A 57 -8.74 6.98 4.78
C GLU A 57 -9.17 5.59 5.29
N ALA A 58 -8.94 4.53 4.51
CA ALA A 58 -9.29 3.16 4.91
C ALA A 58 -8.48 2.69 6.14
N SER A 59 -7.27 3.21 6.33
CA SER A 59 -6.44 2.91 7.50
C SER A 59 -6.92 3.71 8.73
N TYR A 60 -7.34 4.95 8.52
CA TYR A 60 -7.91 5.82 9.53
C TYR A 60 -9.26 5.28 10.05
N GLU A 61 -10.16 4.87 9.15
CA GLU A 61 -11.42 4.22 9.53
C GLU A 61 -11.20 2.94 10.35
N ALA A 62 -10.22 2.12 9.94
CA ALA A 62 -9.84 0.93 10.70
C ALA A 62 -9.31 1.28 12.11
N LEU A 63 -8.59 2.39 12.26
CA LEU A 63 -8.17 2.89 13.58
C LEU A 63 -9.36 3.38 14.41
N VAL A 64 -10.30 4.12 13.80
CA VAL A 64 -11.53 4.58 14.48
C VAL A 64 -12.31 3.39 15.02
N ASN A 65 -12.49 2.34 14.23
CA ASN A 65 -13.18 1.12 14.66
C ASN A 65 -12.42 0.41 15.78
N PHE A 66 -11.10 0.34 15.71
CA PHE A 66 -10.28 -0.21 16.80
C PHE A 66 -10.46 0.60 18.10
N VAL A 67 -10.48 1.94 18.03
CA VAL A 67 -10.68 2.78 19.22
C VAL A 67 -12.08 2.59 19.80
N LYS A 68 -13.12 2.41 18.96
CA LYS A 68 -14.48 2.11 19.42
C LYS A 68 -14.55 0.77 20.16
N GLU A 69 -13.82 -0.24 19.70
CA GLU A 69 -13.83 -1.58 20.28
C GLU A 69 -12.98 -1.69 21.56
N PHE A 70 -11.79 -1.11 21.57
CA PHE A 70 -10.81 -1.28 22.66
C PHE A 70 -10.67 -0.04 23.57
N GLY A 71 -11.32 1.07 23.24
CA GLY A 71 -11.27 2.32 24.00
C GLY A 71 -9.95 3.10 23.89
N HIS A 72 -8.98 2.64 23.08
CA HIS A 72 -7.67 3.27 22.96
C HIS A 72 -7.06 3.11 21.56
N ALA A 73 -6.11 3.97 21.19
CA ALA A 73 -5.36 3.89 19.93
C ALA A 73 -4.02 3.11 20.03
N ARG A 74 -3.85 2.25 21.06
CA ARG A 74 -2.63 1.46 21.30
C ARG A 74 -2.65 0.16 20.48
N VAL A 75 -2.69 0.29 19.16
CA VAL A 75 -2.66 -0.87 18.24
C VAL A 75 -1.26 -1.53 18.28
N PRO A 76 -1.16 -2.84 18.58
CA PRO A 76 0.10 -3.58 18.50
C PRO A 76 0.61 -3.66 17.05
N LYS A 77 1.93 -3.59 16.84
CA LYS A 77 2.51 -3.73 15.48
C LYS A 77 2.14 -5.05 14.80
N LYS A 78 2.05 -6.14 15.58
CA LYS A 78 1.61 -7.47 15.13
C LYS A 78 0.16 -7.73 15.54
N PHE A 79 -0.74 -6.78 15.30
CA PHE A 79 -2.15 -6.95 15.64
C PHE A 79 -2.76 -8.11 14.84
N PRO A 80 -3.24 -9.19 15.50
CA PRO A 80 -3.62 -10.42 14.81
C PRO A 80 -4.85 -10.25 13.92
N SER A 81 -5.83 -9.45 14.35
CA SER A 81 -7.08 -9.23 13.60
C SER A 81 -6.86 -8.34 12.37
N ASN A 82 -5.88 -7.42 12.40
CA ASN A 82 -5.57 -6.57 11.26
C ASN A 82 -4.09 -6.15 11.28
N LEU A 83 -3.24 -6.97 10.66
CA LEU A 83 -1.81 -6.74 10.58
C LEU A 83 -1.47 -5.44 9.83
N SER A 84 -2.25 -5.11 8.80
CA SER A 84 -2.07 -3.88 8.00
C SER A 84 -2.25 -2.64 8.87
N LEU A 85 -3.28 -2.60 9.72
CA LEU A 85 -3.51 -1.52 10.68
C LEU A 85 -2.36 -1.40 11.68
N GLY A 86 -1.90 -2.52 12.25
CA GLY A 86 -0.78 -2.53 13.20
C GLY A 86 0.52 -1.98 12.61
N ILE A 87 0.83 -2.35 11.35
CA ILE A 87 1.98 -1.81 10.62
C ILE A 87 1.78 -0.31 10.35
N TRP A 88 0.61 0.10 9.88
CA TRP A 88 0.31 1.48 9.52
C TRP A 88 0.44 2.42 10.73
N VAL A 89 -0.14 2.06 11.88
CA VAL A 89 -0.04 2.85 13.13
C VAL A 89 1.42 2.97 13.59
N ALA A 90 2.21 1.90 13.46
CA ALA A 90 3.64 1.95 13.79
C ALA A 90 4.40 2.92 12.87
N THR A 91 4.06 2.96 11.58
CA THR A 91 4.62 3.93 10.63
C THR A 91 4.24 5.37 11.00
N GLN A 92 2.98 5.65 11.35
CA GLN A 92 2.57 7.00 11.77
C GLN A 92 3.35 7.50 13.00
N ARG A 93 3.52 6.65 14.01
CA ARG A 93 4.31 6.97 15.21
C ARG A 93 5.78 7.26 14.88
N GLN A 94 6.36 6.50 13.96
CA GLN A 94 7.73 6.73 13.52
C GLN A 94 7.85 8.06 12.77
N ASN A 95 6.94 8.35 11.84
CA ASN A 95 6.92 9.62 11.10
C ASN A 95 6.81 10.82 12.04
N TYR A 96 5.94 10.75 13.06
CA TYR A 96 5.83 11.79 14.08
C TYR A 96 7.12 11.98 14.87
N LYS A 97 7.83 10.89 15.21
CA LYS A 97 9.14 10.97 15.86
C LYS A 97 10.18 11.67 14.98
N TRP A 98 10.15 11.46 13.67
CA TRP A 98 11.04 12.18 12.74
C TRP A 98 10.67 13.66 12.67
N TYR A 99 9.38 13.99 12.55
CA TYR A 99 8.88 15.36 12.55
C TYR A 99 9.36 16.15 13.79
N LEU A 100 9.22 15.58 14.99
CA LEU A 100 9.68 16.24 16.22
C LEU A 100 11.20 16.48 16.24
N LYS A 101 11.99 15.58 15.67
CA LYS A 101 13.45 15.74 15.59
C LYS A 101 13.88 16.80 14.60
N ASP A 102 13.16 16.93 13.49
CA ASP A 102 13.42 17.92 12.45
C ASP A 102 13.07 19.34 12.93
N ASP A 103 11.95 19.45 13.65
CA ASP A 103 11.50 20.68 14.31
C ASP A 103 12.47 21.12 15.43
N SER A 104 12.97 20.15 16.21
CA SER A 104 13.98 20.41 17.26
C SER A 104 15.35 20.79 16.69
N SER A 105 15.67 20.38 15.46
CA SER A 105 16.91 20.74 14.77
C SER A 105 16.85 22.12 14.12
N SER A 106 15.64 22.63 13.84
CA SER A 106 15.42 23.94 13.21
C SER A 106 15.41 25.10 14.21
N SER A 107 15.20 24.81 15.50
CA SER A 107 15.14 25.83 16.57
C SER A 107 16.48 26.10 17.28
N MET A 108 17.61 25.60 16.75
CA MET A 108 18.97 25.81 17.27
C MET A 108 19.85 26.65 16.33
N THR A 109 19.31 27.74 15.78
CA THR A 109 20.09 28.76 15.03
C THR A 109 19.83 30.14 15.58
#